data_AF-A0A7C4DQE4-F1
#
_entry.id   AF-A0A7C4DQE4-F1
#
_cell.length_a   1.000
_cell.length_b   1.000
_cell.length_c   1.000
_cell.angle_alpha   90.00
_cell.angle_beta   90.00
_cell.angle_gamma   90.00
#
_symmetry.space_group_name_H-M   'P 1'
#
loop_
_entity.id
_entity.type
_entity.pdbx_description
1 polymer ?
#
loop_
_entity_poly.entity_id
_entity_poly.type
_entity_poly.pdbx_seq_one_letter_code
_entity_poly.pdbx_strand_id
1 'polypeptide(L)'
;MVCRDLGDSLRLCAPEPWFTLLRDKLSAKDLKKPTLITTRIRWFNKLVLKVLGIRVLGYRNNLAVLGCVGGGDVDNVTMVKLSNEDWYRVYSYKLPRSLALPLSEPYRVAIYVLIGMSGIPVNLATATLAHSALIGLLGYTANPVASTAGFEASVLSNFTLHELLTFRGTGLERAFRKVLERLVKYHVASATSWLSQVLMATALPAVLKMPFWLAQLVGIIVGFIINFILGYLYTWSRHRLEAR
;
A
#
# COMPACT_ATOMS: atom_id res chain seq x y z
N MET A 1 30.55 -0.77 -0.50
CA MET A 1 30.46 -0.72 0.97
C MET A 1 30.99 0.63 1.38
N VAL A 2 30.28 1.37 2.23
CA VAL A 2 30.68 2.70 2.67
C VAL A 2 31.09 2.60 4.14
N CYS A 3 32.27 3.12 4.46
CA CYS A 3 32.80 3.15 5.82
C CYS A 3 33.12 4.59 6.21
N ARG A 4 32.45 5.13 7.23
CA ARG A 4 32.72 6.48 7.76
C ARG A 4 32.78 6.47 9.28
N ASP A 5 33.50 7.44 9.81
CA ASP A 5 33.68 7.60 11.25
C ASP A 5 32.42 8.22 11.88
N LEU A 6 32.02 7.71 13.05
CA LEU A 6 30.83 8.13 13.80
C LEU A 6 31.15 9.12 14.94
N GLY A 7 32.42 9.50 15.10
CA GLY A 7 32.94 10.15 16.31
C GLY A 7 33.55 9.11 17.28
N ASP A 8 34.48 9.54 18.13
CA ASP A 8 35.12 8.71 19.16
C ASP A 8 35.80 7.42 18.65
N SER A 9 36.54 7.50 17.54
CA SER A 9 37.34 6.39 16.95
C SER A 9 36.55 5.18 16.40
N LEU A 10 35.22 5.25 16.35
CA LEU A 10 34.37 4.18 15.83
C LEU A 10 34.00 4.42 14.36
N ARG A 11 34.22 3.40 13.53
CA ARG A 11 33.92 3.42 12.09
C ARG A 11 32.72 2.53 11.80
N LEU A 12 31.67 3.09 11.20
CA LEU A 12 30.51 2.32 10.71
C LEU A 12 30.71 1.96 9.25
N CYS A 13 30.61 0.67 8.96
CA CYS A 13 30.72 0.10 7.63
C CYS A 13 29.41 -0.59 7.23
N ALA A 14 28.75 -0.12 6.18
CA ALA A 14 27.54 -0.71 5.64
C ALA A 14 27.37 -0.41 4.13
N PRO A 15 26.69 -1.24 3.35
CA PRO A 15 26.28 -0.87 1.99
C PRO A 15 25.14 0.16 2.02
N GLU A 16 25.04 1.03 1.02
CA GLU A 16 23.83 1.85 0.84
C GLU A 16 22.65 0.95 0.43
N PRO A 17 21.41 1.23 0.90
CA PRO A 17 20.98 2.39 1.71
C PRO A 17 21.11 2.19 3.24
N TRP A 18 21.63 1.04 3.70
CA TRP A 18 21.71 0.72 5.12
C TRP A 18 22.62 1.65 5.89
N PHE A 19 23.71 2.13 5.29
CA PHE A 19 24.60 3.09 5.93
C PHE A 19 23.86 4.34 6.40
N THR A 20 23.09 4.96 5.50
CA THR A 20 22.28 6.15 5.82
C THR A 20 21.28 5.87 6.93
N LEU A 21 20.59 4.72 6.86
CA LEU A 21 19.58 4.34 7.86
C LEU A 21 20.18 4.06 9.24
N LEU A 22 21.31 3.36 9.28
CA LEU A 22 21.99 2.98 10.51
C LEU A 22 22.59 4.20 11.21
N ARG A 23 23.15 5.14 10.46
CA ARG A 23 23.65 6.41 10.99
C ARG A 23 22.56 7.21 11.70
N ASP A 24 21.34 7.25 11.15
CA ASP A 24 20.24 7.99 11.76
C ASP A 24 19.73 7.31 13.05
N LYS A 25 19.82 5.98 13.13
CA LYS A 25 19.32 5.20 14.28
C LYS A 25 20.32 5.01 15.40
N LEU A 26 21.61 5.00 15.08
CA LEU A 26 22.67 4.71 16.03
C LEU A 26 23.30 6.03 16.47
N SER A 27 23.06 6.41 17.71
CA SER A 27 23.80 7.51 18.33
C SER A 27 25.17 7.00 18.79
N ALA A 28 26.21 7.83 18.67
CA ALA A 28 27.58 7.49 19.08
C ALA A 28 27.67 6.98 20.54
N LYS A 29 26.72 7.38 21.40
CA LYS A 29 26.64 6.96 22.81
C LYS A 29 26.28 5.47 23.01
N ASP A 30 25.63 4.83 22.04
CA ASP A 30 25.13 3.45 22.17
C ASP A 30 26.16 2.38 21.77
N LEU A 31 27.30 2.79 21.24
CA LEU A 31 28.29 1.88 20.65
C LEU A 31 29.64 2.10 21.31
N LYS A 32 29.97 1.31 22.34
CA LYS A 32 31.28 1.38 23.02
C LYS A 32 32.25 0.27 22.60
N LYS A 33 31.79 -0.71 21.81
CA LYS A 33 32.55 -1.91 21.43
C LYS A 33 32.33 -2.26 19.95
N PRO A 34 33.27 -2.98 19.30
CA PRO A 34 33.06 -3.51 17.96
C PRO A 34 31.79 -4.37 17.94
N THR A 35 30.88 -4.07 17.02
CA THR A 35 29.51 -4.62 17.06
C THR A 35 28.97 -4.90 15.66
N LEU A 36 28.39 -6.08 15.47
CA LEU A 36 27.67 -6.48 14.26
C LEU A 36 26.23 -6.02 14.38
N ILE A 37 25.77 -5.26 13.39
CA ILE A 37 24.41 -4.75 13.36
C ILE A 37 23.56 -5.70 12.53
N THR A 38 22.59 -6.33 13.20
CA THR A 38 21.69 -7.30 12.58
C THR A 38 20.25 -6.86 12.70
N THR A 39 19.41 -7.33 11.80
CA THR A 39 17.96 -7.16 11.92
C THR A 39 17.24 -8.46 11.57
N ARG A 40 16.09 -8.68 12.20
CA ARG A 40 15.22 -9.79 11.84
C ARG A 40 14.44 -9.44 10.58
N ILE A 41 14.67 -10.19 9.52
CA ILE A 41 14.00 -10.02 8.23
C ILE A 41 12.92 -11.08 8.04
N ARG A 42 11.74 -10.64 7.58
CA ARG A 42 10.68 -11.53 7.09
C ARG A 42 11.00 -12.00 5.66
N TRP A 43 10.51 -13.18 5.28
CA TRP A 43 10.74 -13.75 3.96
C TRP A 43 10.37 -12.79 2.81
N PHE A 44 9.27 -12.04 2.96
CA PHE A 44 8.83 -11.06 1.97
C PHE A 44 9.86 -9.95 1.77
N ASN A 45 10.37 -9.33 2.84
CA ASN A 45 11.40 -8.31 2.74
C ASN A 45 12.71 -8.87 2.18
N LYS A 46 13.07 -10.12 2.52
CA LYS A 46 14.22 -10.82 1.93
C LYS A 46 14.09 -10.94 0.41
N LEU A 47 12.90 -11.32 -0.07
CA LEU A 47 12.59 -11.43 -1.49
C LEU A 47 12.69 -10.06 -2.18
N VAL A 48 12.06 -9.02 -1.61
CA VAL A 48 12.09 -7.66 -2.17
C VAL A 48 13.53 -7.14 -2.26
N LEU A 49 14.34 -7.29 -1.21
CA LEU A 49 15.75 -6.88 -1.24
C LEU A 49 16.54 -7.60 -2.36
N LYS A 50 16.29 -8.90 -2.54
CA LYS A 50 16.93 -9.70 -3.60
C LYS A 50 16.51 -9.23 -4.99
N VAL A 51 15.21 -9.01 -5.22
CA VAL A 51 14.66 -8.52 -6.49
C VAL A 51 15.19 -7.12 -6.82
N LEU A 52 15.25 -6.23 -5.84
CA LEU A 52 15.79 -4.88 -6.02
C LEU A 52 17.32 -4.85 -6.09
N GLY A 53 18.01 -5.97 -5.84
CA GLY A 53 19.46 -6.01 -5.74
C GLY A 53 20.02 -5.06 -4.69
N ILE A 54 19.32 -4.92 -3.56
CA ILE A 54 19.80 -4.16 -2.40
C ILE A 54 20.73 -5.08 -1.61
N ARG A 55 22.00 -4.69 -1.50
CA ARG A 55 23.02 -5.53 -0.90
C ARG A 55 22.88 -5.55 0.62
N VAL A 56 23.10 -6.71 1.20
CA VAL A 56 23.19 -6.98 2.64
C VAL A 56 24.50 -7.74 2.84
N LEU A 57 25.21 -7.53 3.95
CA LEU A 57 26.53 -8.14 4.16
C LEU A 57 26.47 -9.67 4.29
N GLY A 58 25.36 -10.16 4.83
CA GLY A 58 25.12 -11.59 4.93
C GLY A 58 23.74 -11.91 5.46
N TYR A 59 23.31 -13.15 5.26
CA TYR A 59 22.11 -13.70 5.85
C TYR A 59 22.48 -14.91 6.71
N ARG A 60 21.92 -14.98 7.91
CA ARG A 60 21.98 -16.17 8.77
C ARG A 60 20.56 -16.46 9.26
N ASN A 61 19.93 -17.50 8.71
CA ASN A 61 18.52 -17.81 8.94
C ASN A 61 17.60 -16.61 8.63
N ASN A 62 16.90 -16.09 9.64
CA ASN A 62 16.01 -14.93 9.57
C ASN A 62 16.71 -13.62 9.97
N LEU A 63 18.03 -13.63 10.14
CA LEU A 63 18.82 -12.46 10.46
C LEU A 63 19.57 -11.97 9.22
N ALA A 64 19.54 -10.67 9.01
CA ALA A 64 20.31 -9.98 8.00
C ALA A 64 21.36 -9.11 8.68
N VAL A 65 22.61 -9.24 8.24
CA VAL A 65 23.73 -8.42 8.71
C VAL A 65 23.75 -7.15 7.86
N LEU A 66 23.41 -6.02 8.47
CA LEU A 66 23.26 -4.75 7.78
C LEU A 66 24.59 -4.00 7.70
N GLY A 67 25.40 -4.11 8.74
CA GLY A 67 26.64 -3.36 8.89
C GLY A 67 27.46 -3.85 10.09
N CYS A 68 28.64 -3.28 10.24
CA CYS A 68 29.49 -3.44 11.41
C CYS A 68 30.00 -2.08 11.88
N VAL A 69 30.27 -1.98 13.18
CA VAL A 69 30.91 -0.82 13.81
C VAL A 69 32.22 -1.30 14.42
N GLY A 70 33.32 -0.58 14.18
CA GLY A 70 34.66 -0.91 14.69
C GLY A 70 35.56 -1.59 13.66
N GLY A 71 36.86 -1.63 13.94
CA GLY A 71 37.92 -2.12 13.04
C GLY A 71 38.62 -3.42 13.45
N GLY A 72 38.03 -4.22 14.33
CA GLY A 72 38.62 -5.47 14.86
C GLY A 72 37.61 -6.60 14.98
N ASP A 73 37.98 -7.68 15.70
CA ASP A 73 37.10 -8.82 15.97
C ASP A 73 35.80 -8.36 16.63
N VAL A 74 34.69 -8.86 16.09
CA VAL A 74 33.36 -8.39 16.48
C VAL A 74 32.77 -9.29 17.55
N ASP A 75 32.88 -8.85 18.80
CA ASP A 75 32.44 -9.63 19.95
C ASP A 75 30.97 -9.41 20.32
N ASN A 76 30.32 -8.36 19.79
CA ASN A 76 28.94 -8.02 20.11
C ASN A 76 28.03 -8.03 18.89
N VAL A 77 26.76 -8.39 19.12
CA VAL A 77 25.70 -8.33 18.11
C VAL A 77 24.57 -7.45 18.63
N THR A 78 24.32 -6.33 17.95
CA THR A 78 23.18 -5.46 18.25
C THR A 78 22.08 -5.71 17.25
N MET A 79 20.89 -6.06 17.76
CA MET A 79 19.71 -6.26 16.93
C MET A 79 18.93 -4.94 16.81
N VAL A 80 18.81 -4.42 15.59
CA VAL A 80 18.03 -3.22 15.29
C VAL A 80 16.67 -3.64 14.75
N LYS A 81 15.60 -3.17 15.41
CA LYS A 81 14.23 -3.34 14.92
C LYS A 81 13.94 -2.27 13.86
N LEU A 82 13.58 -2.72 12.66
CA LEU A 82 13.17 -1.85 11.57
C LEU A 82 11.65 -1.63 11.58
N SER A 83 11.22 -0.38 11.55
CA SER A 83 9.84 0.04 11.38
C SER A 83 9.42 0.03 9.91
N ASN A 84 8.15 0.25 9.60
CA ASN A 84 7.70 0.34 8.21
C ASN A 84 8.32 1.54 7.49
N GLU A 85 8.58 2.64 8.21
CA GLU A 85 9.26 3.83 7.69
C GLU A 85 10.71 3.54 7.29
N ASP A 86 11.39 2.70 8.07
CA ASP A 86 12.75 2.24 7.74
C ASP A 86 12.74 1.42 6.44
N TRP A 87 11.78 0.50 6.30
CA TRP A 87 11.60 -0.28 5.08
C TRP A 87 11.27 0.60 3.88
N TYR A 88 10.40 1.60 4.08
CA TYR A 88 10.08 2.59 3.05
C TYR A 88 11.35 3.32 2.58
N ARG A 89 12.21 3.81 3.49
CA ARG A 89 13.48 4.47 3.16
C ARG A 89 14.42 3.57 2.36
N VAL A 90 14.52 2.30 2.74
CA VAL A 90 15.35 1.31 2.04
C VAL A 90 14.83 1.05 0.64
N TYR A 91 13.51 0.89 0.47
CA TYR A 91 12.90 0.65 -0.84
C TYR A 91 12.92 1.89 -1.73
N SER A 92 12.72 3.09 -1.18
CA SER A 92 12.75 4.36 -1.93
C SER A 92 14.11 4.69 -2.52
N TYR A 93 15.17 4.00 -2.11
CA TYR A 93 16.49 4.12 -2.72
C TYR A 93 16.52 3.68 -4.20
N LYS A 94 15.69 2.70 -4.57
CA LYS A 94 15.63 2.16 -5.94
C LYS A 94 14.25 2.23 -6.58
N LEU A 95 13.20 2.41 -5.79
CA LEU A 95 11.83 2.42 -6.28
C LEU A 95 11.22 3.82 -6.15
N PRO A 96 10.36 4.23 -7.09
CA PRO A 96 9.52 5.40 -6.91
C PRO A 96 8.59 5.21 -5.70
N ARG A 97 8.14 6.32 -5.11
CA ARG A 97 7.23 6.34 -3.96
C ARG A 97 5.98 5.46 -4.16
N SER A 98 5.51 5.37 -5.41
CA SER A 98 4.36 4.56 -5.82
C SER A 98 4.51 3.07 -5.52
N LEU A 99 5.75 2.54 -5.57
CA LEU A 99 6.05 1.13 -5.34
C LEU A 99 6.67 0.90 -3.97
N ALA A 100 7.47 1.84 -3.47
CA ALA A 100 8.14 1.70 -2.18
C ALA A 100 7.15 1.66 -1.00
N LEU A 101 6.12 2.50 -1.03
CA LEU A 101 5.13 2.59 0.03
C LEU A 101 4.30 1.30 0.22
N PRO A 102 3.63 0.75 -0.82
CA PRO A 102 2.85 -0.48 -0.65
C PRO A 102 3.71 -1.68 -0.23
N LEU A 103 4.95 -1.77 -0.73
CA LEU A 103 5.89 -2.82 -0.34
C LEU A 103 6.33 -2.70 1.13
N SER A 104 6.37 -1.49 1.70
CA SER A 104 6.74 -1.28 3.10
C SER A 104 5.64 -1.68 4.09
N GLU A 105 4.37 -1.73 3.67
CA GLU A 105 3.21 -2.04 4.52
C GLU A 105 2.37 -3.22 3.98
N PRO A 106 2.95 -4.42 3.78
CA PRO A 106 2.30 -5.51 3.07
C PRO A 106 0.99 -5.97 3.72
N TYR A 107 0.90 -5.93 5.05
CA TYR A 107 -0.30 -6.27 5.78
C TYR A 107 -1.46 -5.29 5.52
N ARG A 108 -1.16 -3.99 5.47
CA ARG A 108 -2.18 -2.97 5.20
C ARG A 108 -2.66 -3.04 3.76
N VAL A 109 -1.75 -3.29 2.82
CA VAL A 109 -2.09 -3.55 1.41
C VAL A 109 -3.01 -4.77 1.29
N ALA A 110 -2.70 -5.87 1.98
CA ALA A 110 -3.54 -7.06 1.96
C ALA A 110 -4.96 -6.78 2.48
N ILE A 111 -5.10 -6.09 3.62
CA ILE A 111 -6.41 -5.67 4.14
C ILE A 111 -7.13 -4.76 3.13
N TYR A 112 -6.41 -3.82 2.52
CA TYR A 112 -6.99 -2.90 1.54
C TYR A 112 -7.57 -3.67 0.34
N VAL A 113 -6.82 -4.63 -0.19
CA VAL A 113 -7.27 -5.48 -1.30
C VAL A 113 -8.46 -6.36 -0.89
N LEU A 114 -8.42 -6.98 0.29
CA LEU A 114 -9.52 -7.82 0.80
C LEU A 114 -10.82 -7.04 0.95
N ILE A 115 -10.77 -5.83 1.52
CA ILE A 115 -11.94 -4.96 1.63
C ILE A 115 -12.42 -4.53 0.25
N GLY A 116 -11.51 -4.12 -0.64
CA GLY A 116 -11.87 -3.77 -2.01
C GLY A 116 -12.59 -4.90 -2.76
N MET A 117 -12.13 -6.15 -2.60
CA MET A 117 -12.79 -7.33 -3.16
C MET A 117 -14.16 -7.60 -2.54
N SER A 118 -14.36 -7.29 -1.25
CA SER A 118 -15.68 -7.41 -0.61
C SER A 118 -16.73 -6.46 -1.21
N GLY A 119 -16.29 -5.38 -1.85
CA GLY A 119 -17.18 -4.48 -2.61
C GLY A 119 -17.73 -5.07 -3.90
N ILE A 120 -17.10 -6.11 -4.48
CA ILE A 120 -17.54 -6.76 -5.72
C ILE A 120 -18.97 -7.34 -5.58
N PRO A 121 -19.27 -8.21 -4.60
CA PRO A 121 -20.63 -8.74 -4.44
C PRO A 121 -21.65 -7.65 -4.13
N VAL A 122 -21.30 -6.63 -3.34
CA VAL A 122 -22.18 -5.49 -3.04
C VAL A 122 -22.53 -4.74 -4.33
N ASN A 123 -21.50 -4.42 -5.14
CA ASN A 123 -21.66 -3.73 -6.41
C ASN A 123 -22.57 -4.52 -7.35
N LEU A 124 -22.25 -5.79 -7.57
CA LEU A 124 -23.00 -6.65 -8.48
C LEU A 124 -24.44 -6.85 -8.03
N ALA A 125 -24.68 -7.11 -6.74
CA ALA A 125 -26.02 -7.28 -6.21
C ALA A 125 -26.86 -6.02 -6.42
N THR A 126 -26.34 -4.85 -6.04
CA THR A 126 -27.07 -3.58 -6.21
C THR A 126 -27.27 -3.24 -7.69
N ALA A 127 -26.25 -3.39 -8.53
CA ALA A 127 -26.35 -3.10 -9.96
C ALA A 127 -27.35 -4.02 -10.66
N THR A 128 -27.34 -5.32 -10.37
CA THR A 128 -28.27 -6.27 -11.00
C THR A 128 -29.71 -6.07 -10.56
N LEU A 129 -29.95 -5.75 -9.29
CA LEU A 129 -31.27 -5.38 -8.80
C LEU A 129 -31.76 -4.09 -9.45
N ALA A 130 -30.93 -3.04 -9.49
CA ALA A 130 -31.26 -1.78 -10.13
C ALA A 130 -31.53 -1.94 -11.63
N HIS A 131 -30.70 -2.71 -12.34
CA HIS A 131 -30.91 -3.01 -13.75
C HIS A 131 -32.24 -3.73 -13.97
N SER A 132 -32.54 -4.76 -13.18
CA SER A 132 -33.77 -5.54 -13.33
C SER A 132 -35.01 -4.69 -13.08
N ALA A 133 -34.96 -3.75 -12.13
CA ALA A 133 -36.05 -2.83 -11.85
C ALA A 133 -36.25 -1.76 -12.94
N LEU A 134 -35.16 -1.33 -13.60
CA LEU A 134 -35.18 -0.18 -14.50
C LEU A 134 -35.23 -0.55 -15.99
N ILE A 135 -34.82 -1.76 -16.38
CA ILE A 135 -34.69 -2.16 -17.80
C ILE A 135 -36.00 -2.06 -18.58
N GLY A 136 -37.14 -2.33 -17.94
CA GLY A 136 -38.46 -2.22 -18.56
C GLY A 136 -38.92 -0.78 -18.79
N LEU A 137 -38.40 0.19 -18.02
CA LEU A 137 -38.77 1.61 -18.09
C LEU A 137 -37.78 2.41 -18.94
N LEU A 138 -36.48 2.17 -18.75
CA LEU A 138 -35.39 2.98 -19.29
C LEU A 138 -34.68 2.31 -20.47
N GLY A 139 -35.02 1.06 -20.78
CA GLY A 139 -34.38 0.28 -21.84
C GLY A 139 -32.86 0.29 -21.67
N TYR A 140 -32.13 0.51 -22.75
CA TYR A 140 -30.67 0.49 -22.73
C TYR A 140 -30.03 1.54 -21.80
N THR A 141 -30.73 2.64 -21.49
CA THR A 141 -30.23 3.64 -20.52
C THR A 141 -30.28 3.16 -19.07
N ALA A 142 -30.92 2.01 -18.78
CA ALA A 142 -30.87 1.37 -17.47
C ALA A 142 -29.45 0.94 -17.09
N ASN A 143 -28.60 0.57 -18.04
CA ASN A 143 -27.24 0.07 -17.79
C ASN A 143 -26.35 1.08 -17.04
N PRO A 144 -26.14 2.33 -17.52
CA PRO A 144 -25.31 3.30 -16.82
C PRO A 144 -25.90 3.69 -15.45
N VAL A 145 -27.22 3.77 -15.32
CA VAL A 145 -27.89 4.10 -14.05
C VAL A 145 -27.69 2.97 -13.02
N ALA A 146 -27.92 1.73 -13.44
CA ALA A 146 -27.72 0.55 -12.59
C ALA A 146 -26.25 0.34 -12.20
N SER A 147 -25.33 0.54 -13.15
CA SER A 147 -23.89 0.49 -12.89
C SER A 147 -23.47 1.55 -11.87
N THR A 148 -24.01 2.76 -11.98
CA THR A 148 -23.76 3.86 -11.02
C THR A 148 -24.31 3.52 -9.63
N ALA A 149 -25.52 2.96 -9.54
CA ALA A 149 -26.09 2.53 -8.25
C ALA A 149 -25.22 1.45 -7.57
N GLY A 150 -24.74 0.46 -8.33
CA GLY A 150 -23.80 -0.54 -7.82
C GLY A 150 -22.47 0.04 -7.37
N PHE A 151 -21.92 0.97 -8.16
CA PHE A 151 -20.70 1.70 -7.81
C PHE A 151 -20.86 2.43 -6.46
N GLU A 152 -21.87 3.27 -6.31
CA GLU A 152 -22.10 4.06 -5.09
C GLU A 152 -22.25 3.16 -3.84
N ALA A 153 -23.06 2.10 -3.93
CA ALA A 153 -23.24 1.16 -2.82
C ALA A 153 -21.90 0.50 -2.42
N SER A 154 -21.10 0.08 -3.40
CA SER A 154 -19.80 -0.54 -3.14
C SER A 154 -18.75 0.43 -2.61
N VAL A 155 -18.73 1.67 -3.09
CA VAL A 155 -17.80 2.71 -2.64
C VAL A 155 -18.08 3.11 -1.21
N LEU A 156 -19.35 3.31 -0.85
CA LEU A 156 -19.75 3.62 0.53
C LEU A 156 -19.41 2.46 1.48
N SER A 157 -19.68 1.22 1.08
CA SER A 157 -19.32 0.02 1.85
C SER A 157 -17.81 -0.08 2.05
N ASN A 158 -17.02 0.02 0.98
CA ASN A 158 -15.57 -0.03 1.04
C ASN A 158 -14.97 1.10 1.86
N PHE A 159 -15.44 2.34 1.69
CA PHE A 159 -15.01 3.48 2.48
C PHE A 159 -15.22 3.24 3.98
N THR A 160 -16.41 2.76 4.34
CA THR A 160 -16.78 2.47 5.72
C THR A 160 -15.86 1.40 6.31
N LEU A 161 -15.62 0.31 5.59
CA LEU A 161 -14.70 -0.75 6.02
C LEU A 161 -13.24 -0.25 6.11
N HIS A 162 -12.79 0.62 5.20
CA HIS A 162 -11.46 1.20 5.28
C HIS A 162 -11.28 2.10 6.50
N GLU A 163 -12.24 2.97 6.81
CA GLU A 163 -12.22 3.82 8.01
C GLU A 163 -12.25 3.02 9.31
N LEU A 164 -13.06 1.94 9.34
CA LEU A 164 -13.26 1.13 10.56
C LEU A 164 -12.18 0.08 10.78
N LEU A 165 -11.60 -0.48 9.71
CA LEU A 165 -10.66 -1.61 9.78
C LEU A 165 -9.27 -1.25 9.24
N THR A 166 -9.14 -0.81 7.99
CA THR A 166 -7.82 -0.60 7.34
C THR A 166 -6.98 0.49 8.00
N PHE A 167 -7.65 1.58 8.40
CA PHE A 167 -7.02 2.73 9.03
C PHE A 167 -7.39 2.85 10.51
N ARG A 168 -7.83 1.75 11.12
CA ARG A 168 -7.99 1.68 12.58
C ARG A 168 -6.62 1.83 13.25
N GLY A 169 -6.54 2.69 14.25
CA GLY A 169 -5.33 2.87 15.06
C GLY A 169 -4.25 3.76 14.44
N THR A 170 -4.53 4.46 13.34
CA THR A 170 -3.57 5.39 12.71
C THR A 170 -3.65 6.82 13.26
N GLY A 171 -4.39 7.04 14.35
CA GLY A 171 -4.58 8.38 14.94
C GLY A 171 -5.36 9.37 14.06
N LEU A 172 -6.08 8.89 13.04
CA LEU A 172 -6.88 9.77 12.17
C LEU A 172 -8.01 10.43 12.97
N GLU A 173 -8.16 11.74 12.75
CA GLU A 173 -9.26 12.51 13.32
C GLU A 173 -10.61 11.99 12.78
N ARG A 174 -11.51 11.65 13.70
CA ARG A 174 -12.84 11.08 13.40
C ARG A 174 -14.00 12.08 13.54
N ALA A 175 -13.69 13.37 13.62
CA ALA A 175 -14.69 14.41 13.52
C ALA A 175 -15.43 14.30 12.17
N PHE A 176 -16.74 14.53 12.18
CA PHE A 176 -17.61 14.35 11.01
C PHE A 176 -17.06 15.05 9.75
N ARG A 177 -16.60 16.30 9.89
CA ARG A 177 -16.02 17.09 8.80
C ARG A 177 -14.82 16.41 8.14
N LYS A 178 -13.95 15.76 8.93
CA LYS A 178 -12.75 15.07 8.43
C LYS A 178 -13.07 13.74 7.78
N VAL A 179 -14.07 13.02 8.30
CA VAL A 179 -14.59 11.81 7.66
C VAL A 179 -15.20 12.17 6.30
N LEU A 180 -16.01 13.22 6.23
CA LEU A 180 -16.61 13.69 4.97
C LEU A 180 -15.54 14.16 3.97
N GLU A 181 -14.51 14.87 4.42
CA GLU A 181 -13.37 15.26 3.58
C GLU A 181 -12.69 14.03 2.96
N ARG A 182 -12.47 12.97 3.76
CA ARG A 182 -11.91 11.71 3.26
C ARG A 182 -12.87 10.96 2.33
N LEU A 183 -14.17 11.01 2.60
CA LEU A 183 -15.20 10.41 1.73
C LEU A 183 -15.18 11.04 0.34
N VAL A 184 -15.14 12.37 0.26
CA VAL A 184 -15.05 13.10 -1.01
C VAL A 184 -13.76 12.75 -1.75
N LYS A 185 -12.61 12.77 -1.05
CA LYS A 185 -11.33 12.34 -1.64
C LYS A 185 -11.38 10.90 -2.17
N TYR A 186 -12.07 10.00 -1.47
CA TYR A 186 -12.23 8.62 -1.90
C TYR A 186 -13.13 8.48 -3.13
N HIS A 187 -14.20 9.27 -3.25
CA HIS A 187 -15.02 9.32 -4.46
C HIS A 187 -14.23 9.85 -5.66
N VAL A 188 -13.49 10.95 -5.48
CA VAL A 188 -12.64 11.52 -6.53
C VAL A 188 -11.59 10.52 -6.99
N ALA A 189 -10.94 9.81 -6.07
CA ALA A 189 -9.99 8.75 -6.41
C ALA A 189 -10.66 7.57 -7.16
N SER A 190 -11.91 7.27 -6.82
CA SER A 190 -12.69 6.17 -7.41
C SER A 190 -13.39 6.53 -8.74
N ALA A 191 -13.34 7.79 -9.19
CA ALA A 191 -14.03 8.25 -10.39
C ALA A 191 -13.63 7.48 -11.66
N THR A 192 -12.35 7.12 -11.78
CA THR A 192 -11.85 6.29 -12.89
C THR A 192 -12.44 4.87 -12.87
N SER A 193 -12.72 4.35 -11.66
CA SER A 193 -13.34 3.05 -11.48
C SER A 193 -14.80 3.08 -11.90
N TRP A 194 -15.52 4.13 -11.50
CA TRP A 194 -16.89 4.37 -11.95
C TRP A 194 -16.97 4.44 -13.47
N LEU A 195 -16.10 5.23 -14.09
CA LEU A 195 -16.07 5.37 -15.54
C LEU A 195 -15.84 4.03 -16.23
N SER A 196 -14.89 3.23 -15.75
CA SER A 196 -14.65 1.90 -16.32
C SER A 196 -15.84 0.95 -16.18
N GLN A 197 -16.57 1.02 -15.06
CA GLN A 197 -17.76 0.20 -14.83
C GLN A 197 -18.89 0.58 -15.77
N VAL A 198 -19.22 1.87 -15.85
CA VAL A 198 -20.28 2.38 -16.73
C VAL A 198 -19.97 2.07 -18.18
N LEU A 199 -18.73 2.29 -18.62
CA LEU A 199 -18.31 2.01 -20.00
C LEU A 199 -18.43 0.53 -20.34
N MET A 200 -17.91 -0.38 -19.51
CA MET A 200 -17.94 -1.81 -19.80
C MET A 200 -19.37 -2.37 -19.71
N ALA A 201 -20.14 -1.99 -18.69
CA ALA A 201 -21.52 -2.41 -18.50
C ALA A 201 -22.47 -1.91 -19.60
N THR A 202 -22.06 -0.87 -20.34
CA THR A 202 -22.82 -0.35 -21.48
C THR A 202 -22.30 -0.95 -22.79
N ALA A 203 -21.01 -0.82 -23.08
CA ALA A 203 -20.42 -1.21 -24.36
C ALA A 203 -20.45 -2.72 -24.62
N LEU A 204 -20.10 -3.55 -23.63
CA LEU A 204 -20.01 -5.00 -23.83
C LEU A 204 -21.37 -5.65 -24.13
N PRO A 205 -22.49 -5.28 -23.47
CA PRO A 205 -23.80 -5.77 -23.87
C PRO A 205 -24.24 -5.31 -25.27
N ALA A 206 -23.85 -4.11 -25.71
CA ALA A 206 -24.19 -3.63 -27.06
C ALA A 206 -23.43 -4.38 -28.15
N VAL A 207 -22.11 -4.50 -28.01
CA VAL A 207 -21.22 -5.02 -29.05
C VAL A 207 -21.15 -6.55 -29.04
N LEU A 208 -21.04 -7.16 -27.86
CA LEU A 208 -20.79 -8.60 -27.71
C LEU A 208 -22.02 -9.38 -27.25
N LYS A 209 -23.17 -8.71 -27.06
CA LYS A 209 -24.39 -9.31 -26.47
C LYS A 209 -24.14 -9.99 -25.12
N MET A 210 -23.12 -9.51 -24.39
CA MET A 210 -22.77 -9.99 -23.06
C MET A 210 -23.89 -9.64 -22.07
N PRO A 211 -24.26 -10.52 -21.12
CA PRO A 211 -25.22 -10.16 -20.09
C PRO A 211 -24.66 -9.04 -19.20
N PHE A 212 -25.53 -8.11 -18.79
CA PHE A 212 -25.18 -6.92 -18.01
C PHE A 212 -24.30 -7.22 -16.80
N TRP A 213 -24.62 -8.24 -16.02
CA TRP A 213 -23.88 -8.59 -14.79
C TRP A 213 -22.42 -8.98 -15.08
N LEU A 214 -22.16 -9.67 -16.20
CA LEU A 214 -20.82 -10.09 -16.59
C LEU A 214 -20.01 -8.90 -17.11
N ALA A 215 -20.66 -8.04 -17.89
CA ALA A 215 -20.07 -6.79 -18.35
C ALA A 215 -19.72 -5.84 -17.19
N GLN A 216 -20.61 -5.75 -16.20
CA GLN A 216 -20.39 -5.02 -14.95
C GLN A 216 -19.21 -5.61 -14.18
N LEU A 217 -19.11 -6.93 -14.06
CA LEU A 217 -17.97 -7.60 -13.39
C LEU A 217 -16.64 -7.26 -14.07
N VAL A 218 -16.57 -7.29 -15.41
CA VAL A 218 -15.38 -6.87 -16.16
C VAL A 218 -15.02 -5.42 -15.85
N GLY A 219 -16.02 -4.53 -15.86
CA GLY A 219 -15.85 -3.13 -15.48
C GLY A 219 -15.32 -2.96 -14.05
N ILE A 220 -15.83 -3.71 -13.08
CA ILE A 220 -15.36 -3.68 -11.69
C ILE A 220 -13.90 -4.13 -11.61
N ILE A 221 -13.51 -5.22 -12.28
CA ILE A 221 -12.12 -5.72 -12.25
C ILE A 221 -11.16 -4.68 -12.83
N VAL A 222 -11.48 -4.12 -13.99
CA VAL A 222 -10.67 -3.08 -14.64
C VAL A 222 -10.58 -1.84 -13.73
N GLY A 223 -11.72 -1.38 -13.20
CA GLY A 223 -11.78 -0.23 -12.31
C GLY A 223 -11.02 -0.44 -11.02
N PHE A 224 -11.12 -1.62 -10.41
CA PHE A 224 -10.43 -1.97 -9.18
C PHE A 224 -8.91 -1.88 -9.32
N ILE A 225 -8.36 -2.38 -10.44
CA ILE A 225 -6.92 -2.31 -10.73
C ILE A 225 -6.48 -0.83 -10.80
N ILE A 226 -7.24 0.01 -11.49
CA ILE A 226 -6.95 1.44 -11.62
C ILE A 226 -7.08 2.14 -10.26
N ASN A 227 -8.14 1.84 -9.49
CA ASN A 227 -8.39 2.43 -8.18
C ASN A 227 -7.33 2.07 -7.16
N PHE A 228 -6.84 0.83 -7.19
CA PHE A 228 -5.79 0.41 -6.28
C PHE A 228 -4.53 1.26 -6.46
N ILE A 229 -4.16 1.52 -7.71
CA ILE A 229 -2.99 2.34 -8.04
C ILE A 229 -3.22 3.79 -7.61
N LEU A 230 -4.37 4.40 -7.94
CA LEU A 230 -4.64 5.81 -7.66
C LEU A 230 -5.01 6.07 -6.20
N GLY A 231 -5.94 5.29 -5.64
CA GLY A 231 -6.48 5.43 -4.30
C GLY A 231 -5.44 5.17 -3.21
N TYR A 232 -4.61 4.13 -3.33
CA TYR A 232 -3.55 3.85 -2.35
C TYR A 232 -2.50 4.98 -2.32
N LEU A 233 -2.20 5.58 -3.47
CA LEU A 233 -1.15 6.59 -3.63
C LEU A 233 -1.62 8.03 -3.40
N TYR A 234 -2.86 8.38 -3.73
CA TYR A 234 -3.34 9.75 -3.67
C TYR A 234 -4.07 10.05 -2.36
N THR A 235 -5.04 9.23 -1.98
CA THR A 235 -5.99 9.55 -0.90
C THR A 235 -5.36 9.48 0.49
N TRP A 236 -4.42 8.55 0.71
CA TRP A 236 -3.84 8.31 2.04
C TRP A 236 -2.33 8.54 2.14
N SER A 237 -1.62 9.00 1.09
CA SER A 237 -0.16 9.14 1.15
C SER A 237 0.35 10.49 1.68
N ARG A 238 -0.38 11.60 1.49
CA ARG A 238 0.06 12.95 1.89
C ARG A 238 0.08 13.15 3.41
N HIS A 239 -1.02 12.85 4.11
CA HIS A 239 -1.13 13.11 5.55
C HIS A 239 -0.27 12.22 6.46
N ARG A 240 0.24 11.08 5.97
CA ARG A 240 0.98 10.12 6.82
C ARG A 240 2.46 10.43 7.00
N LEU A 241 3.03 11.31 6.18
CA LEU A 241 4.44 11.74 6.31
C LEU A 241 4.58 13.19 6.81
N GLU A 242 3.56 14.01 6.62
CA GLU A 242 3.51 15.41 7.09
C GLU A 242 2.95 15.55 8.52
N ALA A 243 2.43 14.48 9.13
CA ALA A 243 2.06 14.46 10.56
C ALA A 243 3.29 14.36 11.49
N ARG A 244 4.40 14.97 11.08
CA ARG A 244 5.61 15.23 11.88
C ARG A 244 6.14 16.61 11.49
#